data_AF-A0A2M8KY10-F1
#
_entry.id   AF-A0A2M8KY10-F1
#
_cell.length_a   1.000
_cell.length_b   1.000
_cell.length_c   1.000
_cell.angle_alpha   90.00
_cell.angle_beta   90.00
_cell.angle_gamma   90.00
#
_symmetry.space_group_name_H-M   'P 1'
#
loop_
_entity.id
_entity.type
_entity.pdbx_description
1 polymer ?
#
loop_
_entity_poly.entity_id
_entity_poly.type
_entity_poly.pdbx_seq_one_letter_code
_entity_poly.pdbx_strand_id
1 'polypeptide(L)' 'MTKSCLICEKSSVMGGKRKLLRGHYNPTKWERKYPNLQWATLPSGERVKLCTRCIKRGKHLEHVQ' A
#
# COMPACT_ATOMS: atom_id res chain seq x y z
N MET A 1 15.57 3.79 -0.04
CA MET A 1 14.47 3.26 -0.88
C MET A 1 13.14 3.54 -0.19
N THR A 2 12.38 4.53 -0.67
CA THR A 2 11.11 4.93 -0.04
C THR A 2 10.09 3.80 -0.19
N LYS A 3 9.49 3.34 0.92
CA LYS A 3 8.42 2.32 0.92
C LYS A 3 7.08 2.97 0.54
N SER A 4 7.06 3.71 -0.56
CA SER A 4 5.88 4.36 -1.11
C SER A 4 5.57 3.83 -2.51
N CYS A 5 4.30 3.92 -2.90
CA CYS A 5 3.91 3.67 -4.28
C CYS A 5 4.28 4.88 -5.13
N LEU A 6 4.97 4.69 -6.25
CA LEU A 6 5.35 5.80 -7.15
C LEU A 6 4.13 6.50 -7.78
N ILE A 7 3.07 5.76 -8.12
CA ILE A 7 1.89 6.33 -8.82
C ILE A 7 0.91 7.07 -7.90
N CYS A 8 0.71 6.60 -6.67
CA CYS A 8 -0.34 7.12 -5.78
C CYS A 8 0.19 7.59 -4.44
N GLU A 9 1.51 7.63 -4.30
CA GLU A 9 2.27 8.12 -3.14
C GLU A 9 1.90 7.47 -1.80
N LYS A 10 1.11 6.39 -1.82
CA LYS A 10 0.71 5.66 -0.63
C LYS A 10 1.94 5.21 0.12
N SER A 11 2.06 5.73 1.33
CA SER A 11 3.11 5.41 2.28
C SER A 11 2.51 4.65 3.47
N SER A 12 3.37 4.31 4.44
CA SER A 12 2.92 3.68 5.67
C SER A 12 2.20 4.68 6.57
N VAL A 13 1.13 4.23 7.22
CA VAL A 13 0.35 5.05 8.18
C VAL A 13 0.34 4.40 9.56
N MET A 14 0.23 5.19 10.62
CA MET A 14 0.00 4.67 11.97
C MET A 14 -1.48 4.37 12.15
N GLY A 15 -1.80 3.17 12.63
CA GLY A 15 -3.19 2.76 12.88
C GLY A 15 -3.34 2.05 14.22
N GLY A 16 -4.39 2.40 14.96
CA GLY A 16 -4.78 1.70 16.18
C GLY A 16 -5.43 0.36 15.87
N LYS A 17 -4.99 -0.70 16.54
CA LYS A 17 -5.64 -2.01 16.56
C LYS A 17 -6.71 -2.03 17.64
N ARG A 18 -7.91 -2.51 17.30
CA ARG A 18 -9.00 -2.70 18.26
C ARG A 18 -9.25 -4.19 18.47
N LYS A 19 -9.59 -4.57 19.70
CA LYS A 19 -9.99 -5.93 20.06
C LYS A 19 -11.38 -5.88 20.70
N LEU A 20 -12.29 -6.73 20.23
CA LEU A 20 -13.60 -6.88 20.85
C LEU A 20 -13.44 -7.61 22.17
N LEU A 21 -13.83 -6.96 23.27
CA LEU A 21 -13.85 -7.57 24.59
C LEU A 21 -15.28 -7.57 25.11
N ARG A 22 -15.91 -8.75 25.07
CA ARG A 22 -17.28 -9.10 25.50
C ARG A 22 -18.43 -8.32 24.80
N GLY A 23 -18.31 -7.02 24.56
CA GLY A 23 -19.34 -6.20 23.90
C GLY A 23 -18.83 -4.95 23.17
N HIS A 24 -17.61 -4.47 23.45
CA HIS A 24 -17.07 -3.26 22.80
C HIS A 24 -15.64 -3.44 22.25
N TYR A 25 -15.35 -2.73 21.16
CA TYR A 25 -14.04 -2.69 20.52
C TYR A 25 -13.12 -1.71 21.24
N ASN A 26 -12.22 -2.24 22.07
CA ASN A 26 -11.25 -1.44 22.81
C ASN A 26 -9.95 -1.26 22.00
N PRO A 27 -9.40 -0.02 21.90
CA PRO A 27 -8.08 0.21 21.31
C PRO A 27 -7.01 -0.44 22.19
N THR A 28 -6.12 -1.22 21.59
CA THR A 28 -5.13 -2.04 22.32
C THR A 28 -3.69 -1.63 22.04
N LYS A 29 -3.34 -1.41 20.77
CA LYS A 29 -1.97 -1.07 20.37
C LYS A 29 -1.97 -0.21 19.13
N TRP A 30 -0.99 0.67 19.01
CA TRP A 30 -0.70 1.39 17.76
C TRP A 30 0.34 0.61 16.96
N GLU A 31 0.03 0.35 15.70
CA GLU A 31 0.94 -0.36 14.79
C GLU A 31 1.03 0.35 13.45
N ARG A 32 2.21 0.27 12.81
CA ARG A 32 2.43 0.83 11.49
C ARG A 32 1.81 -0.10 10.44
N LYS A 33 0.90 0.44 9.64
CA LYS A 33 0.28 -0.24 8.50
C LYS A 33 1.04 0.11 7.24
N TYR A 34 1.56 -0.91 6.56
CA TYR A 34 2.29 -0.75 5.31
C TYR A 34 1.38 -0.98 4.10
N PRO A 35 1.55 -0.21 3.02
CA PRO A 35 0.90 -0.53 1.75
C PRO A 35 1.44 -1.86 1.22
N ASN A 36 0.57 -2.66 0.58
CA ASN A 36 0.99 -3.88 -0.11
C ASN A 36 1.68 -3.48 -1.43
N LEU A 37 3.00 -3.33 -1.38
CA LEU A 37 3.85 -2.98 -2.52
C LEU A 37 4.35 -4.26 -3.19
N GLN A 38 4.15 -4.34 -4.49
CA GLN A 38 4.57 -5.47 -5.33
C GLN A 38 5.33 -4.95 -6.54
N TRP A 39 6.19 -5.79 -7.10
CA TRP A 39 6.89 -5.48 -8.34
C TRP A 39 5.92 -5.54 -9.52
N ALA A 40 5.91 -4.48 -10.32
CA ALA A 40 5.18 -4.39 -11.56
C ALA A 40 6.13 -3.97 -12.69
N THR A 41 5.88 -4.49 -13.88
CA THR A 41 6.63 -4.13 -15.09
C THR A 41 5.93 -2.95 -15.76
N LEU A 42 6.67 -1.89 -16.06
CA LEU A 42 6.19 -0.75 -16.84
C LEU A 42 6.21 -1.08 -18.35
N PRO A 43 5.49 -0.32 -19.19
CA PRO A 43 5.55 -0.46 -20.64
C PRO A 43 6.97 -0.24 -21.19
N SER A 44 7.80 0.54 -20.49
CA SER A 44 9.21 0.76 -20.80
C SER A 44 10.11 -0.48 -20.54
N GLY A 45 9.57 -1.54 -19.93
CA GLY A 45 10.32 -2.74 -19.54
C GLY A 45 10.96 -2.67 -18.16
N GLU A 46 10.94 -1.51 -17.51
CA GLU A 46 11.47 -1.34 -16.16
C GLU A 46 10.57 -1.95 -15.08
N ARG A 47 11.17 -2.34 -13.95
CA ARG A 47 10.43 -2.89 -12.80
C ARG A 47 10.40 -1.89 -11.66
N VAL A 48 9.18 -1.54 -11.24
CA VAL A 48 8.95 -0.61 -10.13
C VAL A 48 8.08 -1.24 -9.06
N LYS A 49 8.23 -0.78 -7.81
CA LYS A 49 7.34 -1.18 -6.72
C LYS A 49 6.08 -0.32 -6.71
N LEU A 50 4.94 -0.95 -6.92
CA LEU A 50 3.63 -0.29 -6.92
C LEU A 50 2.68 -0.97 -5.95
N CYS A 51 1.72 -0.22 -5.43
CA CYS A 51 0.70 -0.83 -4.58
C CYS A 51 -0.20 -1.74 -5.41
N THR A 52 -0.64 -2.84 -4.82
CA THR A 52 -1.52 -3.82 -5.49
C THR A 52 -2.80 -3.21 -6.06
N ARG A 53 -3.33 -2.14 -5.44
CA ARG A 53 -4.49 -1.41 -5.95
C ARG A 53 -4.21 -0.68 -7.27
N CYS A 54 -3.01 -0.14 -7.47
CA CYS A 54 -2.62 0.49 -8.74
C CYS A 54 -2.37 -0.57 -9.82
N ILE A 55 -1.74 -1.69 -9.46
CA ILE A 55 -1.50 -2.81 -10.37
C ILE A 55 -2.84 -3.36 -10.87
N LYS A 56 -3.77 -3.68 -9.96
CA LYS A 56 -5.11 -4.19 -10.28
C LYS A 56 -5.93 -3.24 -11.15
N ARG A 57 -5.69 -1.93 -11.04
CA ARG A 57 -6.37 -0.90 -11.85
C ARG A 57 -5.71 -0.66 -13.22
N GLY A 58 -4.63 -1.37 -13.56
CA GLY A 58 -3.93 -1.16 -14.83
C GLY A 58 -3.08 0.11 -14.89
N LYS A 59 -2.98 0.88 -13.79
CA LYS A 59 -2.22 2.16 -13.79
C LYS A 59 -0.74 2.01 -14.12
N HIS A 60 -0.18 0.81 -13.92
CA HIS A 60 1.19 0.50 -14.28
C HIS A 60 1.42 0.44 -15.80
N LEU A 61 0.36 0.24 -16.59
CA LEU A 61 0.40 0.21 -18.06
C LEU A 61 0.16 1.59 -18.67
N GLU A 62 -0.63 2.42 -17.99
CA GLU A 62 -0.95 3.80 -18.40
C GLU A 62 0.18 4.78 -18.07
N HIS A 63 1.07 4.40 -17.15
CA HIS A 63 2.23 5.21 -16.79
C HIS A 63 3.30 5.06 -17.87
N VAL A 64 3.03 5.68 -19.02
CA VAL A 64 4.04 6.02 -20.02
C VAL A 64 4.79 7.21 -19.44
N GLN A 65 6.07 7.00 -19.16
CA GLN A 65 6.98 8.07 -18.78
C GLN A 65 7.35 8.90 -20.01
#